data_AF-A0A923U1S6-F1
#
_entry.id   AF-A0A923U1S6-F1
#
_cell.length_a   1.000
_cell.length_b   1.000
_cell.length_c   1.000
_cell.angle_alpha   90.00
_cell.angle_beta   90.00
_cell.angle_gamma   90.00
#
_symmetry.space_group_name_H-M   'P 1'
#
loop_
_entity.id
_entity.type
_entity.pdbx_description
1 polymer ?
#
loop_
_entity_poly.entity_id
_entity_poly.type
_entity_poly.pdbx_seq_one_letter_code
_entity_poly.pdbx_strand_id
1 'polypeptide(L)'
;TLCAFLALAVSGAVTALGDTLFPSTNLMSGMNEDFRAGAHFLVRLRVIHPLLATSWVVLVFIWSKKLETLELKGIRAYLLLAVICQFCLGFVNWLLMAPTGMQIVHLIVADIVFLCLWISGLKYETRESRYQA
;
A
#
# COMPACT_ATOMS: atom_id res chain seq x y z
N THR A 1 -12.52 2.65 -1.24
CA THR A 1 -11.18 2.55 -0.64
C THR A 1 -10.75 1.11 -0.43
N LEU A 2 -11.57 0.25 0.20
CA LEU A 2 -11.22 -1.16 0.48
C LEU A 2 -10.97 -2.00 -0.78
N CYS A 3 -11.89 -2.01 -1.76
CA CYS A 3 -11.67 -2.80 -2.99
C CYS A 3 -10.40 -2.36 -3.74
N ALA A 4 -10.13 -1.05 -3.77
CA ALA A 4 -8.91 -0.51 -4.36
C ALA A 4 -7.65 -0.92 -3.56
N PHE A 5 -7.75 -1.04 -2.23
CA PHE A 5 -6.68 -1.58 -1.40
C PHE A 5 -6.40 -3.04 -1.73
N LEU A 6 -7.44 -3.87 -1.90
CA LEU A 6 -7.27 -5.28 -2.23
C LEU A 6 -6.58 -5.46 -3.59
N ALA A 7 -6.97 -4.69 -4.60
CA ALA A 7 -6.28 -4.68 -5.90
C ALA A 7 -4.81 -4.24 -5.76
N LEU A 8 -4.54 -3.22 -4.96
CA LEU A 8 -3.19 -2.76 -4.66
C LEU A 8 -2.37 -3.86 -3.95
N ALA A 9 -2.92 -4.52 -2.93
CA ALA A 9 -2.27 -5.58 -2.18
C ALA A 9 -1.91 -6.77 -3.08
N VAL A 10 -2.82 -7.19 -3.95
CA VAL A 10 -2.56 -8.24 -4.95
C VAL A 10 -1.42 -7.82 -5.88
N SER A 11 -1.44 -6.58 -6.40
CA SER A 11 -0.35 -6.09 -7.25
C SER A 11 1.02 -6.07 -6.53
N GLY A 12 1.02 -5.74 -5.22
CA GLY A 12 2.22 -5.74 -4.40
C GLY A 12 2.78 -7.15 -4.16
N ALA A 13 1.91 -8.11 -3.86
CA ALA A 13 2.29 -9.51 -3.70
C ALA A 13 2.90 -10.09 -4.99
N VAL A 14 2.30 -9.78 -6.15
CA VAL A 14 2.84 -10.21 -7.46
C VAL A 14 4.17 -9.51 -7.77
N THR A 15 4.34 -8.25 -7.35
CA THR A 15 5.62 -7.53 -7.50
C THR A 15 6.72 -8.17 -6.65
N ALA A 16 6.43 -8.51 -5.39
CA ALA A 16 7.37 -9.20 -4.51
C ALA A 16 7.78 -10.58 -5.04
N LEU A 17 6.85 -11.31 -5.67
CA LEU A 17 7.14 -12.54 -6.39
C LEU A 17 8.07 -12.29 -7.58
N GLY A 18 7.84 -11.22 -8.34
CA GLY A 18 8.72 -10.77 -9.42
C GLY A 18 10.14 -10.47 -8.94
N ASP A 19 10.29 -9.79 -7.81
CA ASP A 19 11.60 -9.50 -7.18
C ASP A 19 12.37 -10.77 -6.80
N THR A 20 11.66 -11.84 -6.41
CA THR A 20 12.26 -13.13 -6.09
C THR A 20 12.67 -13.91 -7.33
N LEU A 21 11.86 -13.87 -8.40
CA LEU A 21 12.10 -14.61 -9.63
C LEU A 21 13.12 -13.93 -10.56
N PHE A 22 13.23 -12.60 -10.51
CA PHE A 22 14.10 -11.79 -11.36
C PHE A 22 14.95 -10.83 -10.51
N PRO A 23 15.92 -11.34 -9.72
CA PRO A 23 16.72 -10.51 -8.84
C PRO A 23 17.67 -9.59 -9.63
N SER A 24 17.76 -8.32 -9.20
CA SER A 24 18.69 -7.34 -9.78
C SER A 24 20.02 -7.33 -9.03
N THR A 25 21.13 -7.19 -9.76
CA THR A 25 22.49 -7.11 -9.17
C THR A 25 22.79 -5.78 -8.50
N ASN A 26 22.17 -4.70 -8.99
CA ASN A 26 22.25 -3.37 -8.41
C ASN A 26 21.01 -2.56 -8.82
N LEU A 27 20.79 -1.42 -8.15
CA LEU A 27 19.61 -0.60 -8.38
C LEU A 27 19.53 -0.06 -9.82
N MET A 28 20.67 0.30 -10.42
CA MET A 28 20.70 0.87 -11.76
C MET A 28 20.41 -0.18 -12.86
N SER A 29 20.91 -1.41 -12.70
CA SER A 29 20.55 -2.51 -13.60
C SER A 29 19.08 -2.87 -13.48
N GLY A 30 18.53 -2.92 -12.25
CA GLY A 30 17.10 -3.15 -12.00
C GLY A 30 16.22 -2.10 -12.67
N MET A 31 16.52 -0.82 -12.48
CA MET A 31 15.80 0.27 -13.16
C MET A 31 15.85 0.15 -14.68
N ASN A 32 17.00 -0.20 -15.25
CA ASN A 32 17.10 -0.38 -16.70
C ASN A 32 16.22 -1.54 -17.18
N GLU A 33 16.18 -2.65 -16.45
CA GLU A 33 15.31 -3.79 -16.75
C GLU A 33 13.82 -3.42 -16.69
N ASP A 34 13.42 -2.59 -15.72
CA ASP A 34 12.04 -2.15 -15.54
C ASP A 34 11.46 -1.44 -16.78
N PHE A 35 12.30 -0.78 -17.58
CA PHE A 35 11.90 -0.03 -18.78
C PHE A 35 12.24 -0.73 -20.11
N ARG A 36 12.84 -1.92 -20.10
CA ARG A 36 13.16 -2.63 -21.34
C ARG A 36 11.90 -3.06 -22.09
N ALA A 37 11.89 -2.83 -23.41
CA ALA A 37 10.77 -3.21 -24.28
C ALA A 37 10.42 -4.72 -24.23
N GLY A 38 11.41 -5.58 -23.98
CA GLY A 38 11.23 -7.03 -23.81
C GLY A 38 11.13 -7.50 -22.35
N ALA A 39 10.96 -6.61 -21.38
CA ALA A 39 10.87 -6.98 -19.97
C ALA A 39 9.63 -7.86 -19.70
N HIS A 40 9.81 -8.90 -18.89
CA HIS A 40 8.72 -9.76 -18.44
C HIS A 40 7.67 -8.93 -17.68
N PHE A 41 6.39 -9.29 -17.78
CA PHE A 41 5.31 -8.49 -17.19
C PHE A 41 5.45 -8.32 -15.66
N LEU A 42 6.01 -9.32 -14.97
CA LEU A 42 6.31 -9.27 -13.53
C LEU A 42 7.29 -8.15 -13.16
N VAL A 43 8.28 -7.90 -14.02
CA VAL A 43 9.27 -6.83 -13.82
C VAL A 43 8.61 -5.45 -14.03
N ARG A 44 7.76 -5.31 -15.06
CA ARG A 44 7.00 -4.06 -15.29
C ARG A 44 6.07 -3.70 -14.13
N LEU A 45 5.62 -4.70 -13.37
CA LEU A 45 4.76 -4.48 -12.21
C LEU A 45 5.45 -3.66 -11.11
N ARG A 46 6.79 -3.66 -11.05
CA ARG A 46 7.59 -2.80 -10.16
C ARG A 46 7.36 -1.31 -10.39
N VAL A 47 7.02 -0.92 -11.61
CA VAL A 47 6.68 0.47 -11.96
C VAL A 47 5.20 0.74 -11.74
N ILE A 48 4.34 -0.23 -12.09
CA ILE A 48 2.89 -0.08 -12.00
C ILE A 48 2.42 -0.04 -10.54
N HIS A 49 2.97 -0.88 -9.67
CA HIS A 49 2.55 -0.97 -8.27
C HIS A 49 2.73 0.36 -7.50
N PRO A 50 3.89 1.05 -7.57
CA PRO A 50 4.04 2.39 -6.98
C PRO A 50 3.02 3.42 -7.50
N LEU A 51 2.67 3.39 -8.79
CA LEU A 51 1.66 4.30 -9.34
C LEU A 51 0.26 4.01 -8.77
N LEU A 52 -0.09 2.74 -8.63
CA LEU A 52 -1.31 2.31 -7.95
C LEU A 52 -1.29 2.72 -6.47
N ALA A 53 -0.15 2.56 -5.80
CA ALA A 53 0.03 2.95 -4.40
C ALA A 53 -0.20 4.44 -4.20
N THR A 54 0.43 5.30 -5.01
CA THR A 54 0.24 6.75 -4.94
C THR A 54 -1.22 7.14 -5.17
N SER A 55 -1.87 6.57 -6.18
CA SER A 55 -3.29 6.82 -6.47
C SER A 55 -4.19 6.42 -5.30
N TRP A 56 -3.89 5.29 -4.67
CA TRP A 56 -4.64 4.79 -3.53
C TRP A 56 -4.42 5.63 -2.26
N VAL A 57 -3.20 6.10 -1.99
CA VAL A 57 -2.91 7.01 -0.86
C VAL A 57 -3.75 8.28 -0.97
N VAL A 58 -3.84 8.88 -2.16
CA VAL A 58 -4.70 10.06 -2.40
C VAL A 58 -6.17 9.72 -2.12
N LEU A 59 -6.66 8.58 -2.63
CA LEU A 59 -8.03 8.14 -2.39
C LEU A 59 -8.34 7.96 -0.89
N VAL A 60 -7.42 7.36 -0.13
CA VAL A 60 -7.58 7.18 1.33
C VAL A 60 -7.53 8.51 2.05
N PHE A 61 -6.64 9.42 1.67
CA PHE A 61 -6.58 10.75 2.27
C PHE A 61 -7.91 11.49 2.10
N ILE A 62 -8.48 11.49 0.88
CA ILE A 62 -9.80 12.06 0.60
C ILE A 62 -10.88 11.38 1.46
N TRP A 63 -10.90 10.05 1.49
CA TRP A 63 -11.88 9.30 2.28
C TRP A 63 -11.77 9.57 3.79
N SER A 64 -10.55 9.72 4.31
CA SER A 64 -10.27 9.96 5.73
C SER A 64 -10.87 11.27 6.25
N LYS A 65 -11.24 12.21 5.37
CA LYS A 65 -11.97 13.43 5.72
C LYS A 65 -13.32 13.13 6.35
N LYS A 66 -13.97 12.02 5.98
CA LYS A 66 -15.21 11.55 6.60
C LYS A 66 -15.03 11.12 8.06
N LEU A 67 -13.79 10.96 8.53
CA LEU A 67 -13.44 10.52 9.88
C LEU A 67 -12.95 11.66 10.78
N GLU A 68 -13.12 12.93 10.39
CA GLU A 68 -12.63 14.10 11.15
C GLU A 68 -13.43 14.43 12.43
N THR A 69 -14.35 13.55 12.83
CA THR A 69 -15.13 13.70 14.06
C THR A 69 -14.32 13.33 15.31
N LEU A 70 -14.72 13.86 16.48
CA LEU A 70 -14.05 13.56 17.75
C LEU A 70 -14.08 12.06 18.09
N GLU A 71 -15.14 11.35 17.72
CA GLU A 71 -15.28 9.90 17.93
C GLU A 71 -14.34 9.06 17.03
N LEU A 72 -14.01 9.57 15.84
CA LEU A 72 -13.24 8.84 14.82
C LEU A 72 -11.80 9.33 14.67
N LYS A 73 -11.42 10.45 15.33
CA LYS A 73 -10.08 11.05 15.21
C LYS A 73 -8.93 10.07 15.51
N GLY A 74 -9.14 9.16 16.47
CA GLY A 74 -8.13 8.17 16.86
C GLY A 74 -7.86 7.18 15.73
N ILE A 75 -8.91 6.53 15.21
CA ILE A 75 -8.74 5.56 14.12
C ILE A 75 -8.27 6.23 12.83
N ARG A 76 -8.68 7.49 12.58
CA ARG A 76 -8.16 8.30 11.47
C ARG A 76 -6.65 8.52 11.59
N ALA A 77 -6.16 8.88 12.78
CA ALA A 77 -4.73 9.11 13.01
C ALA A 77 -3.92 7.83 12.79
N TYR A 78 -4.36 6.69 13.35
CA TYR A 78 -3.69 5.40 13.14
C TYR A 78 -3.67 4.99 11.68
N LEU A 79 -4.80 5.14 10.96
CA LEU A 79 -4.87 4.84 9.53
C LEU A 79 -3.88 5.69 8.72
N LEU A 80 -3.87 7.01 8.91
CA LEU A 80 -2.99 7.90 8.16
C LEU A 80 -1.52 7.65 8.47
N LEU A 81 -1.18 7.42 9.75
CA LEU A 81 0.18 7.05 10.15
C LEU A 81 0.62 5.73 9.50
N ALA A 82 -0.21 4.69 9.57
CA ALA A 82 0.08 3.40 8.97
C ALA A 82 0.28 3.50 7.45
N VAL A 83 -0.56 4.29 6.76
CA VAL A 83 -0.45 4.52 5.31
C VAL A 83 0.86 5.24 4.94
N ILE A 84 1.24 6.27 5.70
CA ILE A 84 2.50 7.00 5.49
C ILE A 84 3.69 6.05 5.72
N CYS A 85 3.69 5.32 6.84
CA CYS A 85 4.73 4.34 7.13
C CYS A 85 4.82 3.29 6.03
N GLN A 86 3.70 2.76 5.56
CA GLN A 86 3.66 1.77 4.49
C GLN A 86 4.26 2.31 3.20
N PHE A 87 3.89 3.53 2.80
CA PHE A 87 4.42 4.15 1.59
C PHE A 87 5.94 4.37 1.68
N CYS A 88 6.43 4.88 2.81
CA CYS A 88 7.85 5.05 3.07
C CYS A 88 8.61 3.70 3.05
N LEU A 89 8.05 2.67 3.69
CA LEU A 89 8.63 1.32 3.68
C LEU A 89 8.67 0.74 2.27
N GLY A 90 7.66 0.99 1.43
CA GLY A 90 7.67 0.54 0.03
C GLY A 90 8.82 1.17 -0.76
N PHE A 91 9.07 2.46 -0.55
CA PHE A 91 10.21 3.15 -1.14
C PHE A 91 11.56 2.60 -0.63
N VAL A 92 11.68 2.36 0.68
CA VAL A 92 12.87 1.73 1.27
C VAL A 92 13.06 0.31 0.73
N ASN A 93 11.98 -0.44 0.52
CA ASN A 93 12.03 -1.79 -0.03
C ASN A 93 12.69 -1.78 -1.42
N TRP A 94 12.24 -0.86 -2.27
CA TRP A 94 12.82 -0.66 -3.60
C TRP A 94 14.28 -0.22 -3.55
N LEU A 95 14.64 0.75 -2.69
CA LEU A 95 16.03 1.19 -2.54
C LEU A 95 16.99 0.07 -2.12
N LEU A 96 16.50 -0.85 -1.27
CA LEU A 96 17.29 -1.99 -0.80
C LEU A 96 17.29 -3.18 -1.78
N MET A 97 16.65 -3.06 -2.94
CA MET A 97 16.46 -4.14 -3.92
C MET A 97 15.63 -5.31 -3.37
N ALA A 98 14.60 -4.96 -2.60
CA ALA A 98 13.58 -5.86 -2.06
C ALA A 98 14.13 -7.10 -1.31
N PRO A 99 15.03 -6.95 -0.33
CA PRO A 99 15.53 -8.08 0.43
C PRO A 99 14.39 -8.69 1.26
N THR A 100 14.38 -10.02 1.41
CA THR A 100 13.27 -10.78 2.02
C THR A 100 12.84 -10.22 3.37
N GLY A 101 13.79 -9.80 4.22
CA GLY A 101 13.49 -9.21 5.52
C GLY A 101 12.66 -7.92 5.42
N MET A 102 12.97 -7.03 4.48
CA MET A 102 12.21 -5.79 4.31
C MET A 102 10.86 -6.04 3.62
N GLN A 103 10.78 -7.02 2.70
CA GLN A 103 9.50 -7.45 2.14
C GLN A 103 8.52 -7.93 3.22
N ILE A 104 9.00 -8.70 4.20
CA ILE A 104 8.19 -9.16 5.34
C ILE A 104 7.75 -7.96 6.20
N VAL A 105 8.66 -7.04 6.53
CA VAL A 105 8.31 -5.82 7.29
C VAL A 105 7.25 -5.00 6.55
N HIS A 106 7.42 -4.80 5.25
CA HIS A 106 6.45 -4.09 4.41
C HIS A 106 5.09 -4.81 4.36
N LEU A 107 5.07 -6.14 4.33
CA LEU A 107 3.83 -6.92 4.37
C LEU A 107 3.10 -6.79 5.72
N ILE A 108 3.82 -6.89 6.84
CA ILE A 108 3.25 -6.74 8.18
C ILE A 108 2.59 -5.35 8.33
N VAL A 109 3.23 -4.30 7.85
CA VAL A 109 2.66 -2.95 7.91
C VAL A 109 1.49 -2.79 6.94
N ALA A 110 1.48 -3.50 5.80
CA ALA A 110 0.31 -3.59 4.92
C ALA A 110 -0.91 -4.17 5.65
N ASP A 111 -0.72 -5.20 6.46
CA ASP A 111 -1.79 -5.82 7.26
C ASP A 111 -2.33 -4.85 8.32
N ILE A 112 -1.44 -4.05 8.95
CA ILE A 112 -1.87 -2.98 9.87
C ILE A 112 -2.71 -1.93 9.14
N VAL A 113 -2.32 -1.53 7.93
CA VAL A 113 -3.11 -0.61 7.08
C VAL A 113 -4.49 -1.21 6.78
N PHE A 114 -4.54 -2.50 6.40
CA PHE A 114 -5.79 -3.21 6.13
C PHE A 114 -6.72 -3.18 7.35
N LEU A 115 -6.21 -3.55 8.53
CA LEU A 115 -6.99 -3.56 9.77
C LEU A 115 -7.48 -2.16 10.13
N CYS A 116 -6.63 -1.13 10.03
CA CYS A 116 -7.04 0.25 10.26
C CYS A 116 -8.16 0.68 9.32
N LEU A 117 -8.04 0.34 8.03
CA LEU A 117 -9.04 0.67 7.01
C LEU A 117 -10.37 -0.05 7.29
N TRP A 118 -10.33 -1.34 7.60
CA TRP A 118 -11.50 -2.13 7.94
C TRP A 118 -12.23 -1.58 9.17
N ILE A 119 -11.51 -1.38 10.28
CA ILE A 119 -12.05 -0.85 11.53
C ILE A 119 -12.62 0.57 11.33
N SER A 120 -11.92 1.41 10.57
CA SER A 120 -12.39 2.77 10.28
C SER A 120 -13.70 2.78 9.49
N GLY A 121 -13.88 1.84 8.55
CA GLY A 121 -15.13 1.63 7.83
C GLY A 121 -16.27 1.20 8.75
N LEU A 122 -16.05 0.19 9.58
CA LEU A 122 -17.05 -0.30 10.54
C LEU A 122 -17.50 0.81 11.51
N LYS A 123 -16.54 1.55 12.09
CA LYS A 123 -16.86 2.64 13.02
C LYS A 123 -17.65 3.76 12.35
N TYR A 124 -17.35 4.07 11.09
CA TYR A 124 -18.10 5.06 10.32
C TYR A 124 -19.55 4.62 10.11
N GLU A 125 -19.78 3.37 9.68
CA GLU A 125 -21.11 2.82 9.46
C GLU A 125 -21.96 2.75 10.75
N THR A 126 -21.37 2.28 11.85
CA THR A 126 -22.06 2.25 13.16
C THR A 126 -22.39 3.66 13.68
N ARG A 127 -21.59 4.67 13.32
CA ARG A 127 -21.90 6.06 13.67
C ARG A 127 -23.10 6.54 12.85
N GLU A 128 -23.06 6.38 11.53
CA GLU A 128 -24.14 6.82 10.64
C GLU A 128 -25.49 6.21 11.06
N SER A 129 -25.52 4.92 11.41
CA SER A 129 -26.76 4.28 11.88
C SER A 129 -27.33 4.88 13.17
N ARG A 130 -26.48 5.35 14.11
CA ARG A 130 -26.95 6.03 15.34
C ARG A 130 -27.57 7.39 15.10
N TYR A 131 -27.20 8.10 14.03
CA TYR A 131 -27.74 9.42 13.72
C TYR A 131 -29.01 9.36 12.86
N GLN A 132 -29.29 8.22 12.25
CA GLN A 132 -30.49 7.98 11.43
C GLN A 132 -31.64 7.34 12.22
N ALA A 133 -31.41 6.97 13.49
CA ALA A 133 -32.40 6.41 14.41
C ALA A 133 -32.88 7.48 15.40
#